data_AF-A0A848EJX8-F1
#
_entry.id   AF-A0A848EJX8-F1
#
_cell.length_a   1.000
_cell.length_b   1.000
_cell.length_c   1.000
_cell.angle_alpha   90.00
_cell.angle_beta   90.00
_cell.angle_gamma   90.00
#
_symmetry.space_group_name_H-M   'P 1'
#
loop_
_entity.id
_entity.type
_entity.pdbx_description
1 polymer ?
#
loop_
_entity_poly.entity_id
_entity_poly.type
_entity_poly.pdbx_seq_one_letter_code
_entity_poly.pdbx_strand_id
1 'polypeptide(L)'
;MVYEAITAGGFGSQPFILGYIITAMISGLLFLYLPRKLDVPQKFGIIHFFIVVWSGLMYTNFLNQSFLSDYAWYMDWMVSTPLILLALGLTAFHGADTKRYDLLGALLGAEFTLVVTGLLAQAQGSITPYYVGVLLLLGVVYLLAKPFREIAEESSDGLARAYKLLAGYIGIFFLSYPTVWYISGIDALPGGLNVLDPTQTSIALVVLPFFCKQVYGFLDMYLIHKAE
;
A
#
# COMPACT_ATOMS: atom_id res chain seq x y z
N MET A 1 1.81 18.15 -13.57
CA MET A 1 2.94 17.63 -14.37
C MET A 1 3.91 16.93 -13.43
N VAL A 2 3.48 15.78 -12.89
CA VAL A 2 4.28 14.92 -12.00
C VAL A 2 5.30 14.13 -12.83
N TYR A 3 4.86 13.55 -13.94
CA TYR A 3 5.72 12.76 -14.81
C TYR A 3 6.88 13.61 -15.37
N GLU A 4 6.59 14.81 -15.89
CA GLU A 4 7.65 15.68 -16.38
C GLU A 4 8.61 16.08 -15.26
N ALA A 5 8.12 16.38 -14.04
CA ALA A 5 8.98 16.75 -12.92
C ALA A 5 9.93 15.61 -12.51
N ILE A 6 9.45 14.37 -12.49
CA ILE A 6 10.24 13.19 -12.10
C ILE A 6 11.27 12.81 -13.18
N THR A 7 10.89 12.93 -14.45
CA THR A 7 11.71 12.49 -15.58
C THR A 7 12.60 13.58 -16.17
N ALA A 8 12.43 14.83 -15.73
CA ALA A 8 13.24 15.96 -16.18
C ALA A 8 14.74 15.75 -15.91
N GLY A 9 15.56 16.21 -16.86
CA GLY A 9 17.02 16.15 -16.76
C GLY A 9 17.54 14.72 -16.77
N GLY A 10 18.10 14.27 -15.65
CA GLY A 10 18.79 12.99 -15.53
C GLY A 10 17.91 11.79 -15.13
N PHE A 11 16.64 12.02 -14.78
CA PHE A 11 15.70 10.98 -14.29
C PHE A 11 16.34 10.03 -13.25
N GLY A 12 16.88 10.60 -12.17
CA GLY A 12 17.69 9.86 -11.19
C GLY A 12 16.96 8.72 -10.46
N SER A 13 15.62 8.70 -10.47
CA SER A 13 14.81 7.63 -9.88
C SER A 13 14.56 6.45 -10.83
N GLN A 14 14.92 6.54 -12.12
CA GLN A 14 14.69 5.48 -13.11
C GLN A 14 15.22 4.09 -12.66
N PRO A 15 16.46 3.95 -12.14
CA PRO A 15 16.97 2.64 -11.74
C PRO A 15 16.19 2.04 -10.56
N PHE A 16 15.72 2.88 -9.64
CA PHE A 16 14.91 2.45 -8.49
C PHE A 16 13.55 1.95 -8.95
N ILE A 17 12.90 2.68 -9.87
CA ILE A 17 11.62 2.28 -10.46
C ILE A 17 11.77 0.94 -11.21
N LEU A 18 12.83 0.78 -12.01
CA LEU A 18 13.08 -0.46 -12.73
C LEU A 18 13.33 -1.63 -11.76
N GLY A 19 14.16 -1.43 -10.73
CA GLY A 19 14.42 -2.42 -9.70
C GLY A 19 13.15 -2.81 -8.94
N TYR A 20 12.29 -1.85 -8.64
CA TYR A 20 10.98 -2.08 -8.03
C TYR A 20 10.08 -2.95 -8.89
N ILE A 21 9.95 -2.65 -10.18
CA ILE A 21 9.11 -3.42 -11.11
C ILE A 21 9.61 -4.87 -11.22
N ILE A 22 10.92 -5.07 -11.41
CA ILE A 22 11.52 -6.41 -11.55
C ILE A 22 11.29 -7.22 -10.27
N THR A 23 11.60 -6.63 -9.11
CA THR A 23 11.43 -7.32 -7.81
C THR A 23 9.96 -7.60 -7.50
N ALA A 24 9.03 -6.74 -7.91
CA ALA A 24 7.59 -6.97 -7.80
C ALA A 24 7.14 -8.19 -8.61
N MET A 25 7.58 -8.32 -9.86
CA MET A 25 7.21 -9.45 -10.72
C MET A 25 7.76 -10.79 -10.19
N ILE A 26 9.02 -10.80 -9.75
CA ILE A 26 9.64 -11.98 -9.14
C ILE A 26 8.90 -12.36 -7.84
N SER A 27 8.59 -11.37 -6.99
CA SER A 27 7.84 -11.59 -5.74
C SER A 27 6.45 -12.16 -6.03
N GLY A 28 5.77 -11.69 -7.07
CA GLY A 28 4.46 -12.21 -7.46
C GLY A 28 4.50 -13.72 -7.77
N LEU A 29 5.49 -14.17 -8.53
CA LEU A 29 5.66 -15.61 -8.81
C LEU A 29 5.90 -16.41 -7.52
N LEU A 30 6.71 -15.88 -6.60
CA LEU A 30 6.95 -16.51 -5.31
C LEU A 30 5.68 -16.56 -4.45
N PHE A 31 4.85 -15.52 -4.47
CA PHE A 31 3.60 -15.48 -3.71
C PHE A 31 2.56 -16.50 -4.18
N LEU A 32 2.56 -16.88 -5.45
CA LEU A 32 1.74 -18.00 -5.92
C LEU A 32 2.30 -19.37 -5.51
N TYR A 33 3.61 -19.47 -5.35
CA TYR A 33 4.29 -20.71 -4.98
C TYR A 33 4.22 -21.00 -3.47
N LEU A 34 4.47 -19.99 -2.65
CA LEU A 34 4.70 -20.11 -1.21
C LEU A 34 3.56 -20.76 -0.41
N PRO A 35 2.26 -20.47 -0.63
CA PRO A 35 1.22 -21.02 0.23
C PRO A 35 1.18 -22.56 0.19
N ARG A 36 1.61 -23.19 -0.92
CA ARG A 36 1.74 -24.67 -1.02
C ARG A 36 2.89 -25.24 -0.20
N LYS A 37 3.89 -24.43 0.12
CA LYS A 37 5.10 -24.81 0.87
C LYS A 37 5.07 -24.38 2.33
N LEU A 38 4.34 -23.31 2.64
CA LEU A 38 4.20 -22.73 3.97
C LEU A 38 2.91 -23.17 4.68
N ASP A 39 2.11 -24.05 4.08
CA ASP A 39 0.81 -24.47 4.65
C ASP A 39 -0.15 -23.31 4.97
N VAL A 40 -0.02 -22.19 4.24
CA VAL A 40 -0.87 -21.01 4.41
C VAL A 40 -2.02 -21.08 3.41
N PRO A 41 -3.24 -20.59 3.75
CA PRO A 41 -4.33 -20.52 2.79
C PRO A 41 -3.97 -19.78 1.49
N GLN A 42 -4.28 -20.41 0.35
CA GLN A 42 -3.97 -19.89 -0.99
C GLN A 42 -4.44 -18.44 -1.25
N LYS A 43 -5.53 -18.02 -0.59
CA LYS A 43 -6.04 -16.64 -0.68
C LYS A 43 -4.97 -15.58 -0.40
N PHE A 44 -4.06 -15.81 0.55
CA PHE A 44 -3.01 -14.84 0.88
C PHE A 44 -1.99 -14.70 -0.27
N GLY A 45 -1.54 -15.82 -0.84
CA GLY A 45 -0.65 -15.80 -1.99
C GLY A 45 -1.27 -15.11 -3.22
N ILE A 46 -2.55 -15.36 -3.48
CA ILE A 46 -3.30 -14.72 -4.59
C ILE A 46 -3.43 -13.22 -4.37
N ILE A 47 -3.81 -12.77 -3.17
CA ILE A 47 -3.95 -11.35 -2.85
C ILE A 47 -2.60 -10.64 -3.01
N HIS A 48 -1.53 -11.20 -2.42
CA HIS A 48 -0.18 -10.61 -2.51
C HIS A 48 0.36 -10.61 -3.94
N PHE A 49 0.07 -11.64 -4.74
CA PHE A 49 0.37 -11.65 -6.16
C PHE A 49 -0.25 -10.44 -6.87
N PHE A 50 -1.55 -10.18 -6.67
CA PHE A 50 -2.21 -9.05 -7.30
C PHE A 50 -1.68 -7.71 -6.78
N ILE A 51 -1.38 -7.58 -5.48
CA ILE A 51 -0.78 -6.36 -4.90
C ILE A 51 0.51 -5.99 -5.64
N VAL A 52 1.44 -6.94 -5.79
CA VAL A 52 2.76 -6.63 -6.37
C VAL A 52 2.71 -6.51 -7.89
N VAL A 53 1.94 -7.36 -8.59
CA VAL A 53 1.87 -7.30 -10.05
C VAL A 53 1.13 -6.06 -10.52
N TRP A 54 0.02 -5.70 -9.88
CA TRP A 54 -0.71 -4.47 -10.19
C TRP A 54 0.20 -3.25 -10.04
N SER A 55 0.88 -3.16 -8.91
CA SER A 55 1.79 -2.04 -8.64
C SER A 55 2.94 -1.98 -9.64
N GLY A 56 3.58 -3.12 -9.93
CA GLY A 56 4.64 -3.18 -10.95
C GLY A 56 4.17 -2.73 -12.33
N LEU A 57 2.97 -3.11 -12.75
CA LEU A 57 2.37 -2.67 -14.02
C LEU A 57 2.14 -1.16 -14.04
N MET A 58 1.57 -0.59 -12.98
CA MET A 58 1.30 0.84 -12.93
C MET A 58 2.57 1.68 -12.99
N TYR A 59 3.67 1.22 -12.37
CA TYR A 59 4.95 1.92 -12.36
C TYR A 59 5.64 1.95 -13.73
N THR A 60 5.24 1.09 -14.68
CA THR A 60 5.76 1.17 -16.06
C THR A 60 5.44 2.50 -16.75
N ASN A 61 4.41 3.22 -16.30
CA ASN A 61 4.04 4.54 -16.81
C ASN A 61 5.05 5.64 -16.47
N PHE A 62 5.93 5.43 -15.49
CA PHE A 62 7.06 6.34 -15.26
C PHE A 62 8.24 6.06 -16.19
N LEU A 63 8.32 4.87 -16.78
CA LEU A 63 9.35 4.50 -17.76
C LEU A 63 8.91 4.75 -19.19
N ASN A 64 7.60 4.74 -19.45
CA ASN A 64 7.00 4.96 -20.75
C ASN A 64 5.82 5.92 -20.57
N GLN A 65 5.98 7.14 -21.08
CA GLN A 65 4.95 8.17 -20.95
C GLN A 65 3.62 7.71 -21.55
N SER A 66 2.53 7.90 -20.80
CA SER A 66 1.16 7.69 -21.22
C SER A 66 0.25 8.76 -20.58
N PHE A 67 -1.04 8.75 -20.94
CA PHE A 67 -2.02 9.61 -20.28
C PHE A 67 -2.22 9.30 -18.79
N LEU A 68 -1.72 8.15 -18.31
CA LEU A 68 -1.81 7.74 -16.91
C LEU A 68 -0.60 8.19 -16.08
N SER A 69 0.51 8.59 -16.70
CA SER A 69 1.80 8.78 -16.02
C SER A 69 1.76 9.78 -14.88
N ASP A 70 1.03 10.89 -15.03
CA ASP A 70 0.88 11.89 -13.99
C ASP A 70 0.12 11.38 -12.76
N TYR A 71 -0.72 10.36 -12.92
CA TYR A 71 -1.57 9.82 -11.87
C TYR A 71 -1.22 8.37 -11.51
N ALA A 72 -0.08 7.86 -12.00
CA ALA A 72 0.27 6.44 -11.92
C ALA A 72 0.37 5.93 -10.46
N TRP A 73 0.79 6.77 -9.52
CA TRP A 73 0.77 6.45 -8.08
C TRP A 73 -0.64 6.13 -7.59
N TYR A 74 -1.61 6.98 -7.91
CA TYR A 74 -2.99 6.78 -7.50
C TYR A 74 -3.61 5.59 -8.22
N MET A 75 -3.31 5.39 -9.50
CA MET A 75 -3.78 4.23 -10.25
C MET A 75 -3.26 2.91 -9.66
N ASP A 76 -2.04 2.90 -9.12
CA ASP A 76 -1.53 1.78 -8.31
C ASP A 76 -2.34 1.62 -7.02
N TRP A 77 -2.30 2.64 -6.16
CA TRP A 77 -2.80 2.54 -4.79
C TRP A 77 -4.30 2.31 -4.73
N MET A 78 -5.06 2.76 -5.73
CA MET A 78 -6.51 2.62 -5.82
C MET A 78 -6.97 1.17 -5.73
N VAL A 79 -6.12 0.21 -6.14
CA VAL A 79 -6.40 -1.22 -6.01
C VAL A 79 -5.43 -1.89 -5.05
N SER A 80 -4.14 -1.52 -5.06
CA SER A 80 -3.16 -2.23 -4.26
C SER A 80 -3.27 -1.97 -2.76
N THR A 81 -3.63 -0.77 -2.29
CA THR A 81 -3.76 -0.52 -0.85
C THR A 81 -5.04 -1.12 -0.24
N PRO A 82 -6.20 -1.12 -0.91
CA PRO A 82 -7.34 -1.94 -0.46
C PRO A 82 -7.01 -3.43 -0.40
N LEU A 83 -6.24 -3.97 -1.34
CA LEU A 83 -5.80 -5.38 -1.31
C LEU A 83 -4.82 -5.66 -0.15
N ILE A 84 -3.92 -4.72 0.18
CA ILE A 84 -3.06 -4.83 1.38
C ILE A 84 -3.92 -4.99 2.63
N LEU A 85 -4.96 -4.15 2.76
CA LEU A 85 -5.87 -4.20 3.90
C LEU A 85 -6.81 -5.40 3.87
N LEU A 86 -7.14 -5.91 2.68
CA LEU A 86 -7.86 -7.18 2.53
C LEU A 86 -7.04 -8.33 3.11
N ALA A 87 -5.75 -8.42 2.77
CA ALA A 87 -4.85 -9.42 3.37
C ALA A 87 -4.84 -9.27 4.90
N LEU A 88 -4.59 -8.06 5.42
CA LEU A 88 -4.50 -7.81 6.86
C LEU A 88 -5.81 -8.14 7.60
N GLY A 89 -6.95 -7.74 7.05
CA GLY A 89 -8.26 -8.05 7.61
C GLY A 89 -8.58 -9.54 7.58
N LEU A 90 -8.16 -10.25 6.53
CA LEU A 90 -8.29 -11.70 6.47
C LEU A 90 -7.31 -12.44 7.38
N THR A 91 -6.15 -11.86 7.70
CA THR A 91 -5.24 -12.36 8.74
C THR A 91 -5.91 -12.24 10.11
N ALA A 92 -6.60 -11.14 10.40
CA ALA A 92 -7.39 -11.01 11.64
C ALA A 92 -8.52 -12.05 11.74
N PHE A 93 -9.17 -12.36 10.61
CA PHE A 93 -10.27 -13.33 10.57
C PHE A 93 -9.78 -14.79 10.63
N HIS A 94 -8.49 -15.02 10.41
CA HIS A 94 -7.91 -16.36 10.40
C HIS A 94 -7.83 -16.88 11.83
N GLY A 95 -8.47 -18.01 12.10
CA GLY A 95 -8.55 -18.60 13.44
C GLY A 95 -9.48 -17.90 14.43
N ALA A 96 -10.03 -16.71 14.12
CA ALA A 96 -11.05 -16.05 14.94
C ALA A 96 -12.40 -16.77 14.83
N ASP A 97 -13.35 -16.51 15.74
CA ASP A 97 -14.71 -17.06 15.66
C ASP A 97 -15.61 -16.16 14.80
N THR A 98 -15.59 -14.86 15.06
CA THR A 98 -16.42 -13.85 14.41
C THR A 98 -15.75 -13.30 13.16
N LYS A 99 -16.52 -13.14 12.07
CA LYS A 99 -16.04 -12.49 10.83
C LYS A 99 -16.98 -11.34 10.48
N ARG A 100 -16.44 -10.13 10.45
CA ARG A 100 -17.19 -8.89 10.19
C ARG A 100 -16.87 -8.30 8.82
N TYR A 101 -17.46 -8.88 7.79
CA TYR A 101 -17.25 -8.45 6.40
C TYR A 101 -17.76 -7.03 6.11
N ASP A 102 -18.69 -6.53 6.91
CA ASP A 102 -19.12 -5.13 6.87
C ASP A 102 -17.96 -4.18 7.25
N LEU A 103 -17.19 -4.51 8.28
CA LEU A 103 -15.98 -3.75 8.65
C LEU A 103 -14.88 -3.89 7.61
N LEU A 104 -14.76 -5.05 6.97
CA LEU A 104 -13.84 -5.24 5.85
C LEU A 104 -14.21 -4.36 4.65
N GLY A 105 -15.51 -4.27 4.34
CA GLY A 105 -16.01 -3.32 3.33
C GLY A 105 -15.71 -1.87 3.69
N ALA A 106 -15.92 -1.47 4.94
CA ALA A 106 -15.58 -0.13 5.41
C ALA A 106 -14.08 0.16 5.31
N LEU A 107 -13.24 -0.81 5.68
CA LEU A 107 -11.77 -0.70 5.63
C LEU A 107 -11.28 -0.49 4.19
N LEU A 108 -11.73 -1.32 3.25
CA LEU A 108 -11.36 -1.23 1.84
C LEU A 108 -11.93 0.04 1.17
N GLY A 109 -13.18 0.38 1.48
CA GLY A 109 -13.83 1.57 0.93
C GLY A 109 -13.19 2.88 1.40
N ALA A 110 -12.77 2.93 2.66
CA ALA A 110 -12.04 4.07 3.21
C ALA A 110 -10.67 4.25 2.50
N GLU A 111 -9.92 3.17 2.29
CA GLU A 111 -8.65 3.23 1.55
C GLU A 111 -8.82 3.67 0.10
N PHE A 112 -9.78 3.08 -0.62
CA PHE A 112 -10.06 3.48 -1.99
C PHE A 112 -10.36 4.99 -2.06
N THR A 113 -11.25 5.47 -1.18
CA THR A 113 -11.65 6.87 -1.14
C THR A 113 -10.49 7.78 -0.72
N LEU A 114 -9.65 7.34 0.22
CA LEU A 114 -8.42 8.02 0.61
C LEU A 114 -7.53 8.25 -0.60
N VAL A 115 -7.24 7.22 -1.40
CA VAL A 115 -6.39 7.35 -2.59
C VAL A 115 -7.02 8.29 -3.62
N VAL A 116 -8.32 8.18 -3.85
CA VAL A 116 -9.07 9.08 -4.75
C VAL A 116 -8.94 10.53 -4.28
N THR A 117 -8.93 10.81 -2.97
CA THR A 117 -8.74 12.18 -2.49
C THR A 117 -7.35 12.72 -2.83
N GLY A 118 -6.31 11.89 -2.82
CA GLY A 118 -4.98 12.28 -3.28
C GLY A 118 -4.94 12.61 -4.77
N LEU A 119 -5.63 11.80 -5.59
CA LEU A 119 -5.82 12.07 -7.02
C LEU A 119 -6.52 13.41 -7.25
N LEU A 120 -7.64 13.65 -6.55
CA LEU A 120 -8.40 14.90 -6.64
C LEU A 120 -7.57 16.10 -6.19
N ALA A 121 -6.78 15.96 -5.14
CA ALA A 121 -5.93 17.03 -4.64
C ALA A 121 -4.92 17.49 -5.71
N GLN A 122 -4.23 16.55 -6.35
CA GLN A 122 -3.33 16.85 -7.47
C GLN A 122 -4.09 17.41 -8.68
N ALA A 123 -5.15 16.74 -9.12
CA ALA A 123 -5.88 17.10 -10.34
C ALA A 123 -6.51 18.51 -10.25
N GLN A 124 -6.94 18.92 -9.06
CA GLN A 124 -7.53 20.23 -8.80
C GLN A 124 -6.47 21.28 -8.38
N GLY A 125 -5.23 20.86 -8.10
CA GLY A 125 -4.24 21.74 -7.46
C GLY A 125 -4.71 22.28 -6.10
N SER A 126 -5.50 21.50 -5.36
CA SER A 126 -6.15 21.93 -4.12
C SER A 126 -5.83 20.99 -2.97
N ILE A 127 -5.49 21.53 -1.80
CA ILE A 127 -5.16 20.73 -0.61
C ILE A 127 -6.41 20.22 0.12
N THR A 128 -7.60 20.73 -0.19
CA THR A 128 -8.83 20.39 0.56
C THR A 128 -9.16 18.89 0.53
N PRO A 129 -9.11 18.18 -0.62
CA PRO A 129 -9.35 16.74 -0.65
C PRO A 129 -8.33 15.96 0.20
N TYR A 130 -7.06 16.38 0.21
CA TYR A 130 -6.01 15.73 1.00
C TYR A 130 -6.37 15.66 2.50
N TYR A 131 -6.94 16.72 3.09
CA TYR A 131 -7.35 16.68 4.50
C TYR A 131 -8.46 15.65 4.78
N VAL A 132 -9.39 15.46 3.83
CA VAL A 132 -10.40 14.40 3.94
C VAL A 132 -9.72 13.02 3.88
N GLY A 133 -8.75 12.85 2.98
CA GLY A 133 -7.92 11.65 2.90
C GLY A 133 -7.20 11.32 4.21
N VAL A 134 -6.61 12.31 4.87
CA VAL A 134 -5.95 12.14 6.17
C VAL A 134 -6.95 11.69 7.24
N LEU A 135 -8.16 12.27 7.29
CA LEU A 135 -9.20 11.81 8.23
C LEU A 135 -9.64 10.37 7.95
N LEU A 136 -9.77 9.98 6.68
CA LEU A 136 -10.05 8.60 6.29
C LEU A 136 -8.93 7.65 6.72
N LEU A 137 -7.66 8.07 6.58
CA LEU A 137 -6.51 7.28 7.03
C LEU A 137 -6.53 7.06 8.55
N LEU A 138 -6.87 8.08 9.33
CA LEU A 138 -7.04 7.94 10.77
C LEU A 138 -8.18 6.96 11.11
N GLY A 139 -9.26 6.99 10.33
CA GLY A 139 -10.34 6.00 10.40
C GLY A 139 -9.87 4.58 10.11
N VAL A 140 -9.05 4.39 9.06
CA VAL A 140 -8.42 3.09 8.73
C VAL A 140 -7.54 2.60 9.88
N VAL A 141 -6.65 3.45 10.40
CA VAL A 141 -5.77 3.10 11.53
C VAL A 141 -6.59 2.75 12.76
N TYR A 142 -7.69 3.48 13.03
CA TYR A 142 -8.61 3.15 14.12
C TYR A 142 -9.26 1.76 13.93
N LEU A 143 -9.77 1.47 12.73
CA LEU A 143 -10.37 0.17 12.40
C LEU A 143 -9.36 -0.97 12.62
N LEU A 144 -8.11 -0.79 12.21
CA LEU A 144 -7.05 -1.77 12.44
C LEU A 144 -6.70 -1.89 13.94
N ALA A 145 -6.51 -0.76 14.62
CA ALA A 145 -6.04 -0.75 16.01
C ALA A 145 -7.06 -1.33 17.00
N LYS A 146 -8.37 -1.30 16.67
CA LYS A 146 -9.44 -1.68 17.59
C LYS A 146 -10.30 -2.84 17.10
N PRO A 147 -11.33 -2.68 16.24
CA PRO A 147 -12.26 -3.77 15.98
C PRO A 147 -11.61 -4.97 15.27
N PHE A 148 -10.66 -4.76 14.35
CA PHE A 148 -9.95 -5.90 13.76
C PHE A 148 -8.97 -6.56 14.74
N ARG A 149 -8.38 -5.79 15.66
CA ARG A 149 -7.58 -6.33 16.76
C ARG A 149 -8.42 -7.19 17.69
N GLU A 150 -9.61 -6.74 18.08
CA GLU A 150 -10.54 -7.48 18.92
C GLU A 150 -10.89 -8.83 18.27
N ILE A 151 -11.18 -8.84 16.97
CA ILE A 151 -11.44 -10.08 16.21
C ILE A 151 -10.20 -10.98 16.19
N ALA A 152 -9.01 -10.43 15.94
CA ALA A 152 -7.79 -11.22 15.92
C ALA A 152 -7.47 -11.84 17.30
N GLU A 153 -7.85 -11.20 18.40
CA GLU A 153 -7.68 -11.70 19.76
C GLU A 153 -8.64 -12.86 20.12
N GLU A 154 -9.65 -13.15 19.29
CA GLU A 154 -10.46 -14.38 19.39
C GLU A 154 -9.70 -15.63 18.90
N SER A 155 -8.63 -15.44 18.11
CA SER A 155 -7.82 -16.52 17.53
C SER A 155 -6.73 -17.03 18.51
N SER A 156 -5.82 -17.88 18.02
CA SER A 156 -4.66 -18.32 18.82
C SER A 156 -3.75 -17.13 19.18
N ASP A 157 -3.00 -17.26 20.29
CA ASP A 157 -2.02 -16.25 20.71
C ASP A 157 -0.99 -15.92 19.61
N GLY A 158 -0.62 -16.92 18.81
CA GLY A 158 0.27 -16.77 17.67
C GLY A 158 -0.32 -15.87 16.59
N LEU A 159 -1.57 -16.13 16.20
CA LEU A 159 -2.27 -15.40 15.14
C LEU A 159 -2.64 -13.98 15.57
N ALA A 160 -3.10 -13.79 16.81
CA ALA A 160 -3.33 -12.47 17.38
C ALA A 160 -2.05 -11.63 17.41
N ARG A 161 -0.89 -12.23 17.70
CA ARG A 161 0.41 -11.56 17.65
C ARG A 161 0.84 -11.24 16.22
N ALA A 162 0.66 -12.16 15.28
CA ALA A 162 0.92 -11.95 13.87
C ALA A 162 0.13 -10.74 13.36
N TYR A 163 -1.17 -10.69 13.65
CA TYR A 163 -2.02 -9.55 13.31
C TYR A 163 -1.50 -8.24 13.90
N LYS A 164 -1.21 -8.18 15.21
CA LYS A 164 -0.74 -6.94 15.87
C LYS A 164 0.56 -6.42 15.26
N LEU A 165 1.50 -7.31 14.92
CA LEU A 165 2.74 -6.95 14.25
C LEU A 165 2.48 -6.36 12.86
N LEU A 166 1.65 -7.03 12.05
CA LEU A 166 1.32 -6.58 10.70
C LEU A 166 0.49 -5.28 10.71
N ALA A 167 -0.45 -5.14 11.63
CA ALA A 167 -1.26 -3.93 11.78
C ALA A 167 -0.43 -2.72 12.19
N GLY A 168 0.52 -2.90 13.12
CA GLY A 168 1.48 -1.85 13.49
C GLY A 168 2.40 -1.49 12.32
N TYR A 169 2.94 -2.51 11.62
CA TYR A 169 3.78 -2.33 10.44
C TYR A 169 3.05 -1.53 9.35
N ILE A 170 1.89 -2.01 8.90
CA ILE A 170 1.11 -1.36 7.85
C ILE A 170 0.61 0.02 8.28
N GLY A 171 0.12 0.18 9.51
CA GLY A 171 -0.37 1.47 10.01
C GLY A 171 0.71 2.56 10.00
N ILE A 172 1.92 2.25 10.48
CA ILE A 172 3.04 3.21 10.48
C ILE A 172 3.47 3.55 9.05
N PHE A 173 3.63 2.53 8.20
CA PHE A 173 4.01 2.77 6.81
C PHE A 173 2.93 3.55 6.06
N PHE A 174 1.63 3.29 6.28
CA PHE A 174 0.55 4.02 5.62
C PHE A 174 0.56 5.52 5.99
N LEU A 175 0.86 5.87 7.25
CA LEU A 175 1.01 7.26 7.69
C LEU A 175 2.19 7.99 7.01
N SER A 176 3.19 7.25 6.53
CA SER A 176 4.35 7.85 5.84
C SER A 176 4.03 8.35 4.43
N TYR A 177 3.05 7.76 3.73
CA TYR A 177 2.66 8.18 2.38
C TYR A 177 2.11 9.61 2.30
N PRO A 178 1.07 10.01 3.06
CA PRO A 178 0.59 11.38 3.04
C PRO A 178 1.66 12.35 3.55
N THR A 179 2.55 11.91 4.44
CA THR A 179 3.70 12.70 4.89
C THR A 179 4.62 13.03 3.71
N VAL A 180 5.15 12.02 3.00
CA VAL A 180 6.02 12.21 1.81
C VAL A 180 5.31 13.04 0.74
N TRP A 181 4.01 12.79 0.53
CA TRP A 181 3.21 13.52 -0.44
C TRP A 181 3.09 15.02 -0.10
N TYR A 182 2.83 15.36 1.16
CA TYR A 182 2.67 16.75 1.61
C TYR A 182 4.00 17.52 1.64
N ILE A 183 5.09 16.85 1.96
CA ILE A 183 6.43 17.46 2.00
C ILE A 183 7.15 17.47 0.66
N SER A 184 6.60 16.82 -0.37
CA SER A 184 7.13 16.87 -1.73
C SER A 184 7.12 18.30 -2.27
N GLY A 185 8.19 18.67 -2.97
CA GLY A 185 8.33 19.92 -3.72
C GLY A 185 8.02 19.81 -5.20
N ILE A 186 7.26 18.79 -5.60
CA ILE A 186 6.72 18.71 -6.97
C ILE A 186 5.56 19.70 -7.08
N ASP A 187 5.67 20.71 -7.95
CA ASP A 187 4.68 21.79 -8.12
C ASP A 187 3.23 21.30 -8.37
N ALA A 188 3.07 20.13 -8.97
CA ALA A 188 1.76 19.53 -9.23
C ALA A 188 1.04 19.07 -7.95
N LEU A 189 1.79 18.84 -6.86
CA LEU A 189 1.26 18.43 -5.58
C LEU A 189 1.05 19.69 -4.74
N PRO A 190 -0.19 20.02 -4.32
CA PRO A 190 -0.49 21.25 -3.60
C PRO A 190 0.01 21.26 -2.13
N GLY A 191 0.93 20.35 -1.77
CA GLY A 191 1.60 20.33 -0.48
C GLY A 191 2.41 21.60 -0.28
N GLY A 192 2.48 22.09 0.97
CA GLY A 192 2.98 23.42 1.25
C GLY A 192 4.45 23.51 1.65
N LEU A 193 5.16 22.39 1.82
CA LEU A 193 6.47 22.39 2.51
C LEU A 193 7.69 22.29 1.60
N ASN A 194 7.57 21.77 0.38
CA ASN A 194 8.63 21.73 -0.63
C ASN A 194 10.01 21.25 -0.12
N VAL A 195 10.02 20.20 0.70
CA VAL A 195 11.23 19.66 1.35
C VAL A 195 11.96 18.65 0.46
N LEU A 196 11.21 17.80 -0.25
CA LEU A 196 11.78 16.75 -1.11
C LEU A 196 11.76 17.18 -2.57
N ASP A 197 12.88 17.05 -3.27
CA ASP A 197 12.90 17.26 -4.73
C ASP A 197 12.14 16.13 -5.48
N PRO A 198 11.81 16.30 -6.78
CA PRO A 198 11.06 15.30 -7.54
C PRO A 198 11.69 13.91 -7.57
N THR A 199 13.02 13.81 -7.61
CA THR A 199 13.74 12.52 -7.61
C THR A 199 13.66 11.89 -6.22
N GLN A 200 13.84 12.66 -5.15
CA GLN A 200 13.70 12.20 -3.77
C GLN A 200 12.28 11.71 -3.48
N THR A 201 11.25 12.47 -3.87
CA THR A 201 9.85 12.06 -3.75
C THR A 201 9.61 10.75 -4.51
N SER A 202 10.11 10.65 -5.75
CA SER A 202 9.96 9.44 -6.57
C SER A 202 10.63 8.22 -5.92
N ILE A 203 11.84 8.36 -5.38
CA ILE A 203 12.55 7.25 -4.69
C ILE A 203 11.83 6.87 -3.38
N ALA A 204 11.38 7.85 -2.59
CA ALA A 204 10.60 7.57 -1.39
C ALA A 204 9.32 6.78 -1.72
N LEU A 205 8.62 7.18 -2.79
CA LEU A 205 7.46 6.49 -3.35
C LEU A 205 7.83 5.27 -4.21
N VAL A 206 9.04 4.73 -4.08
CA VAL A 206 9.43 3.39 -4.52
C VAL A 206 9.83 2.53 -3.32
N VAL A 207 10.62 3.09 -2.41
CA VAL A 207 11.09 2.40 -1.21
C VAL A 207 9.92 2.08 -0.27
N LEU A 208 9.00 3.02 -0.03
CA LEU A 208 7.83 2.77 0.81
C LEU A 208 6.93 1.66 0.21
N PRO A 209 6.57 1.69 -1.10
CA PRO A 209 5.86 0.57 -1.72
C PRO A 209 6.58 -0.76 -1.61
N PHE A 210 7.91 -0.76 -1.69
CA PHE A 210 8.68 -1.99 -1.56
C PHE A 210 8.43 -2.70 -0.22
N PHE A 211 8.47 -1.92 0.86
CA PHE A 211 8.18 -2.43 2.20
C PHE A 211 6.69 -2.78 2.39
N CYS A 212 5.77 -2.01 1.81
CA CYS A 212 4.33 -2.27 1.93
C CYS A 212 3.81 -3.41 1.05
N LYS A 213 4.56 -3.87 0.06
CA LYS A 213 4.07 -4.84 -0.93
C LYS A 213 4.94 -6.10 -0.98
N GLN A 214 6.20 -5.98 -1.39
CA GLN A 214 7.06 -7.16 -1.50
C GLN A 214 7.44 -7.69 -0.12
N VAL A 215 7.94 -6.85 0.79
CA VAL A 215 8.28 -7.31 2.15
C VAL A 215 7.02 -7.76 2.90
N TYR A 216 5.94 -6.99 2.79
CA TYR A 216 4.67 -7.31 3.44
C TYR A 216 4.11 -8.68 3.05
N GLY A 217 4.12 -9.05 1.76
CA GLY A 217 3.59 -10.35 1.34
C GLY A 217 4.37 -11.54 1.89
N PHE A 218 5.70 -11.44 1.99
CA PHE A 218 6.48 -12.45 2.70
C PHE A 218 6.19 -12.42 4.21
N LEU A 219 6.21 -11.24 4.82
CA LEU A 219 6.02 -11.08 6.26
C LEU A 219 4.68 -11.66 6.73
N ASP A 220 3.58 -11.36 6.03
CA ASP A 220 2.24 -11.85 6.34
C ASP A 220 2.17 -13.38 6.27
N MET A 221 2.54 -13.97 5.13
CA MET A 221 2.49 -15.43 4.97
C MET A 221 3.43 -16.17 5.93
N TYR A 222 4.65 -15.67 6.18
CA TYR A 222 5.56 -16.31 7.13
C TYR A 222 5.09 -16.15 8.58
N LEU A 223 4.42 -15.06 8.94
CA LEU A 223 3.87 -14.89 10.29
C LEU A 223 2.66 -15.80 10.52
N ILE A 224 1.79 -15.98 9.52
CA ILE A 224 0.69 -16.94 9.59
C ILE A 224 1.25 -18.36 9.74
N HIS A 225 2.18 -18.76 8.88
CA HIS A 225 2.82 -20.09 8.94
C HIS A 225 3.46 -20.40 10.30
N LYS A 226 4.09 -19.41 10.93
CA LYS A 226 4.75 -19.60 12.25
C LYS A 226 3.77 -19.59 13.42
N ALA A 227 2.54 -19.14 13.20
CA ALA A 227 1.52 -18.99 14.23
C ALA A 227 0.56 -20.18 14.31
N GLU A 228 0.54 -21.01 13.27
CA GLU A 228 -0.08 -22.34 13.23
C GLU A 228 0.87 -23.41 13.77
#